data_AF-A0A9E5AMU8-F1
#
_entry.id   AF-A0A9E5AMU8-F1
#
_cell.length_a   1.000
_cell.length_b   1.000
_cell.length_c   1.000
_cell.angle_alpha   90.00
_cell.angle_beta   90.00
_cell.angle_gamma   90.00
#
_symmetry.space_group_name_H-M   'P 1'
#
loop_
_entity.id
_entity.type
_entity.pdbx_description
1 polymer ?
#
loop_
_entity_poly.entity_id
_entity_poly.type
_entity_poly.pdbx_seq_one_letter_code
_entity_poly.pdbx_strand_id
1 'polypeptide(L)'
;MGPRVALSRPPATQAVHRGQAHAGGAMIDRDTLIAYLEGRLPESDRARVEREWETDPDALKQFVEQKQIDQALRAFLAKPEAQERVKESILAVVRGESQEHLKQRVLTSVGDGPNLLSRIRDWLTVPRLVFVTACAVVLICAVMMRDSEKPVELAATIEGVTGQVTLVRGSETQPGTNGFRSLPGDVVRVSDEGAATLAFADGTRLQLLGGSQIAFVPGASPQKSFALTAGALVATVAKQPTRSPMLIRTPQAKIEVIGTTFTLDVTAVSTRLDVEKGRVQVSNGVNRQPVQVAAGQYLLAAPNTPWRARALPSVGTVGSGRRDPGVWPFAPDSVWNQSIGSNAKYVAVDTPEWKPGSGAGLRGPHFLVPIIYSETNDPPMRIVSITDGAVLDEVRIPEALKVDLRPRHRLMVVDPTHRWGIEMLNTRLLPNGDLECGRYWKNDLTGPGYFDEPNGARRSGMSAFGGMIRRGEFKHGISHALALSMPASALSRRTASGKPWVWPACTAIGKDRTNFSENGNLHLGALLAIPPNINVAELGVGSSGPAYEVAKALQDYGAYIADIELTEQEDRMCFFAEWSVLPELPVNIDDVLSTVIGHLQVVENNSPENIGGGGTPRRSPAPDFSQP
;
A
#
# COMPACT_ATOMS: atom_id res chain seq x y z
N MET A 1 -2.56 63.23 19.18
CA MET A 1 -3.75 63.57 20.00
C MET A 1 -4.95 62.85 19.41
N GLY A 2 -5.74 62.18 20.25
CA GLY A 2 -6.87 61.30 19.90
C GLY A 2 -6.82 60.03 20.76
N PRO A 3 -7.74 59.81 21.73
CA PRO A 3 -7.48 58.96 22.89
C PRO A 3 -7.76 57.46 22.68
N ARG A 4 -7.00 56.65 23.42
CA ARG A 4 -7.14 55.20 23.61
C ARG A 4 -8.49 54.86 24.26
N VAL A 5 -9.21 53.89 23.69
CA VAL A 5 -10.29 53.17 24.36
C VAL A 5 -9.74 51.85 24.87
N ALA A 6 -9.72 51.71 26.20
CA ALA A 6 -9.35 50.49 26.90
C ALA A 6 -10.54 49.51 26.91
N LEU A 7 -10.36 48.31 26.36
CA LEU A 7 -11.29 47.20 26.54
C LEU A 7 -10.90 46.46 27.82
N SER A 8 -11.77 46.58 28.82
CA SER A 8 -11.73 45.92 30.12
C SER A 8 -11.97 44.41 29.99
N ARG A 9 -11.12 43.62 30.64
CA ARG A 9 -11.29 42.17 30.83
C ARG A 9 -12.48 41.89 31.76
N PRO A 10 -13.32 40.88 31.49
CA PRO A 10 -14.23 40.34 32.50
C PRO A 10 -13.46 39.45 33.51
N PRO A 11 -13.96 39.32 34.76
CA PRO A 11 -13.24 38.67 35.85
C PRO A 11 -13.26 37.14 35.77
N ALA A 12 -12.19 36.54 36.32
CA ALA A 12 -12.04 35.11 36.52
C ALA A 12 -13.16 34.57 37.42
N THR A 13 -13.96 33.64 36.90
CA THR A 13 -14.95 32.90 37.67
C THR A 13 -14.26 31.66 38.26
N GLN A 14 -14.24 31.61 39.60
CA GLN A 14 -13.78 30.46 40.38
C GLN A 14 -14.61 29.22 40.04
N ALA A 15 -13.94 28.14 39.65
CA ALA A 15 -14.53 26.82 39.51
C ALA A 15 -14.91 26.28 40.90
N VAL A 16 -16.21 26.26 41.19
CA VAL A 16 -16.77 25.52 42.31
C VAL A 16 -16.92 24.07 41.88
N HIS A 17 -16.21 23.17 42.57
CA HIS A 17 -16.46 21.74 42.53
C HIS A 17 -17.94 21.45 42.86
N ARG A 18 -18.70 20.99 41.87
CA ARG A 18 -19.92 20.21 42.08
C ARG A 18 -19.80 18.96 41.21
N GLY A 19 -19.69 17.80 41.87
CA GLY A 19 -19.83 16.52 41.22
C GLY A 19 -21.20 16.43 40.55
N GLN A 20 -21.21 16.24 39.24
CA GLN A 20 -22.37 15.77 38.51
C GLN A 20 -22.13 14.31 38.17
N ALA A 21 -22.96 13.46 38.77
CA ALA A 21 -23.11 12.07 38.42
C ALA A 21 -23.44 11.93 36.93
N HIS A 22 -22.80 10.96 36.28
CA HIS A 22 -23.20 10.47 34.95
C HIS A 22 -24.68 10.09 35.00
N ALA A 23 -25.53 10.88 34.33
CA ALA A 23 -26.86 10.44 33.95
C ALA A 23 -26.67 9.38 32.84
N GLY A 24 -26.98 8.12 33.16
CA GLY A 24 -26.94 7.03 32.18
C GLY A 24 -27.93 7.29 31.05
N GLY A 25 -27.42 7.32 29.81
CA GLY A 25 -28.24 7.15 28.62
C GLY A 25 -28.96 5.80 28.74
N ALA A 26 -30.26 5.78 28.46
CA ALA A 26 -31.05 4.57 28.53
C ALA A 26 -30.54 3.57 27.49
N MET A 27 -29.96 2.45 27.92
CA MET A 27 -29.70 1.32 27.02
C MET A 27 -31.04 0.82 26.48
N ILE A 28 -31.11 0.62 25.16
CA ILE A 28 -32.22 -0.06 24.50
C ILE A 28 -32.37 -1.44 25.16
N ASP A 29 -33.56 -1.71 25.71
CA ASP A 29 -33.78 -2.94 26.45
C ASP A 29 -33.69 -4.18 25.54
N ARG A 30 -33.38 -5.32 26.16
CA ARG A 30 -33.08 -6.58 25.46
C ARG A 30 -34.27 -7.10 24.65
N ASP A 31 -35.50 -6.88 25.09
CA ASP A 31 -36.70 -7.39 24.44
C ASP A 31 -37.03 -6.56 23.19
N THR A 32 -36.84 -5.24 23.26
CA THR A 32 -36.90 -4.32 22.12
C THR A 32 -35.85 -4.67 21.06
N LEU A 33 -34.64 -5.03 21.49
CA LEU A 33 -33.54 -5.44 20.61
C LEU A 33 -33.85 -6.75 19.86
N ILE A 34 -34.39 -7.75 20.55
CA ILE A 34 -34.80 -9.03 19.96
C ILE A 34 -35.94 -8.82 18.95
N ALA A 35 -36.93 -8.01 19.29
CA ALA A 35 -38.05 -7.71 18.39
C ALA A 35 -37.61 -6.91 17.14
N TYR A 36 -36.62 -6.02 17.25
CA TYR A 36 -35.99 -5.34 16.10
C TYR A 36 -35.28 -6.34 15.18
N LEU A 37 -34.47 -7.24 15.75
CA LEU A 37 -33.69 -8.23 14.99
C LEU A 37 -34.57 -9.25 14.26
N GLU A 38 -35.72 -9.58 14.82
CA GLU A 38 -36.67 -10.51 14.21
C GLU A 38 -37.65 -9.81 13.25
N GLY A 39 -37.52 -8.49 13.04
CA GLY A 39 -38.41 -7.72 12.16
C GLY A 39 -39.84 -7.60 12.70
N ARG A 40 -40.03 -7.77 14.01
CA ARG A 40 -41.34 -7.76 14.69
C ARG A 40 -41.64 -6.42 15.39
N LEU A 41 -40.74 -5.44 15.28
CA LEU A 41 -40.89 -4.12 15.90
C LEU A 41 -41.75 -3.18 15.03
N PRO A 42 -42.75 -2.45 15.59
CA PRO A 42 -43.52 -1.45 14.87
C PRO A 42 -42.63 -0.34 14.28
N GLU A 43 -42.98 0.21 13.09
CA GLU A 43 -42.17 1.22 12.39
C GLU A 43 -41.88 2.47 13.23
N SER A 44 -42.82 2.90 14.08
CA SER A 44 -42.63 4.04 14.98
C SER A 44 -41.58 3.82 16.05
N ASP A 45 -41.43 2.58 16.55
CA ASP A 45 -40.42 2.22 17.54
C ASP A 45 -39.07 1.92 16.88
N ARG A 46 -39.10 1.43 15.64
CA ARG A 46 -37.91 1.19 14.83
C ARG A 46 -37.15 2.49 14.54
N ALA A 47 -37.87 3.54 14.13
CA ALA A 47 -37.30 4.86 13.92
C ALA A 47 -36.82 5.55 15.21
N ARG A 48 -37.25 5.10 16.39
CA ARG A 48 -36.73 5.56 17.69
C ARG A 48 -35.38 4.89 17.99
N VAL A 49 -35.31 3.57 17.86
CA VAL A 49 -34.09 2.76 18.02
C VAL A 49 -32.99 3.21 17.05
N GLU A 50 -33.32 3.46 15.80
CA GLU A 50 -32.36 3.90 14.78
C GLU A 50 -31.81 5.31 15.07
N ARG A 51 -32.63 6.24 15.59
CA ARG A 51 -32.17 7.58 16.03
C ARG A 51 -31.29 7.52 17.28
N GLU A 52 -31.56 6.60 18.19
CA GLU A 52 -30.79 6.43 19.42
C GLU A 52 -29.38 5.88 19.13
N TRP A 53 -29.25 5.00 18.12
CA TRP A 53 -27.97 4.53 17.59
C TRP A 53 -27.18 5.57 16.76
N GLU A 54 -27.84 6.58 16.18
CA GLU A 54 -27.14 7.72 15.57
C GLU A 54 -26.46 8.60 16.62
N THR A 55 -27.00 8.65 17.84
CA THR A 55 -26.46 9.44 18.95
C THR A 55 -25.48 8.70 19.86
N ASP A 56 -25.43 7.36 19.80
CA ASP A 56 -24.50 6.52 20.56
C ASP A 56 -23.79 5.48 19.66
N PRO A 57 -22.64 5.85 19.06
CA PRO A 57 -21.87 4.97 18.16
C PRO A 57 -21.31 3.72 18.84
N ASP A 58 -21.08 3.75 20.15
CA ASP A 58 -20.53 2.61 20.89
C ASP A 58 -21.61 1.54 21.13
N ALA A 59 -22.85 1.94 21.39
CA ALA A 59 -24.00 1.03 21.45
C ALA A 59 -24.27 0.36 20.09
N LEU A 60 -24.15 1.09 18.99
CA LEU A 60 -24.28 0.53 17.63
C LEU A 60 -23.18 -0.49 17.32
N LYS A 61 -21.95 -0.21 17.75
CA LYS A 61 -20.81 -1.12 17.57
C LYS A 61 -21.01 -2.44 18.33
N GLN A 62 -21.42 -2.38 19.59
CA GLN A 62 -21.73 -3.57 20.39
C GLN A 62 -22.89 -4.38 19.79
N PHE A 63 -23.91 -3.71 19.25
CA PHE A 63 -25.03 -4.38 18.58
C PHE A 63 -24.61 -5.12 17.30
N VAL A 64 -23.74 -4.51 16.48
CA VAL A 64 -23.20 -5.13 15.26
C VAL A 64 -22.33 -6.34 15.61
N GLU A 65 -21.50 -6.23 16.64
CA GLU A 65 -20.69 -7.36 17.14
C GLU A 65 -21.57 -8.52 17.63
N GLN A 66 -22.63 -8.24 18.37
CA GLN A 66 -23.60 -9.25 18.83
C GLN A 66 -24.31 -9.95 17.66
N LYS A 67 -24.69 -9.20 16.62
CA LYS A 67 -25.35 -9.75 15.41
C LYS A 67 -24.42 -10.66 14.61
N GLN A 68 -23.13 -10.35 14.57
CA GLN A 68 -22.12 -11.19 13.91
C GLN A 68 -21.93 -12.53 14.62
N ILE A 69 -21.97 -12.52 15.96
CA ILE A 69 -21.91 -13.75 16.77
C ILE A 69 -23.15 -14.63 16.53
N ASP A 70 -24.34 -14.04 16.52
CA ASP A 70 -25.60 -14.78 16.31
C ASP A 70 -25.69 -15.39 14.90
N GLN A 71 -25.22 -14.67 13.86
CA GLN A 71 -25.13 -15.20 12.50
C GLN A 71 -24.08 -16.31 12.39
N ALA A 72 -22.93 -16.17 13.05
CA ALA A 72 -21.92 -17.22 13.11
C ALA A 72 -22.46 -18.48 13.80
N LEU A 73 -23.22 -18.34 14.89
CA LEU A 73 -23.81 -19.46 15.62
C LEU A 73 -24.87 -20.19 14.78
N ARG A 74 -25.74 -19.45 14.07
CA ARG A 74 -26.75 -20.02 13.16
C ARG A 74 -26.12 -20.74 11.96
N ALA A 75 -25.06 -20.17 11.40
CA ALA A 75 -24.30 -20.81 10.32
C ALA A 75 -23.58 -22.08 10.78
N PHE A 76 -23.11 -22.11 12.03
CA PHE A 76 -22.42 -23.26 12.62
C PHE A 76 -23.35 -24.42 12.96
N LEU A 77 -24.60 -24.13 13.36
CA LEU A 77 -25.59 -25.12 13.80
C LEU A 77 -26.52 -25.65 12.69
N ALA A 78 -26.28 -25.28 11.43
CA ALA A 78 -27.15 -25.61 10.28
C ALA A 78 -27.16 -27.11 9.87
N LYS A 79 -26.50 -28.02 10.62
CA LYS A 79 -26.49 -29.47 10.34
C LYS A 79 -27.07 -30.27 11.54
N PRO A 80 -28.03 -31.18 11.31
CA PRO A 80 -28.68 -31.97 12.38
C PRO A 80 -27.69 -32.77 13.24
N GLU A 81 -26.61 -33.28 12.64
CA GLU A 81 -25.58 -34.06 13.32
C GLU A 81 -24.68 -33.22 14.25
N ALA A 82 -24.58 -31.90 14.01
CA ALA A 82 -23.81 -30.99 14.86
C ALA A 82 -24.62 -30.57 16.10
N GLN A 83 -25.94 -30.43 15.95
CA GLN A 83 -26.84 -30.14 17.07
C GLN A 83 -26.86 -31.27 18.10
N GLU A 84 -26.87 -32.52 17.66
CA GLU A 84 -26.93 -33.65 18.60
C GLU A 84 -25.60 -33.90 19.33
N ARG A 85 -24.46 -33.61 18.69
CA ARG A 85 -23.13 -33.62 19.36
C ARG A 85 -22.99 -32.51 20.40
N VAL A 86 -23.52 -31.32 20.12
CA VAL A 86 -23.51 -30.19 21.07
C VAL A 86 -24.44 -30.47 22.25
N LYS A 87 -25.62 -31.07 21.99
CA LYS A 87 -26.56 -31.48 23.03
C LYS A 87 -26.00 -32.58 23.93
N GLU A 88 -25.29 -33.57 23.38
CA GLU A 88 -24.57 -34.58 24.19
C GLU A 88 -23.42 -33.97 24.99
N SER A 89 -22.69 -33.00 24.42
CA SER A 89 -21.60 -32.31 25.12
C SER A 89 -22.12 -31.44 26.27
N ILE A 90 -23.25 -30.76 26.08
CA ILE A 90 -23.92 -29.98 27.12
C ILE A 90 -24.50 -30.90 28.20
N LEU A 91 -25.11 -32.03 27.83
CA LEU A 91 -25.61 -33.03 28.79
C LEU A 91 -24.48 -33.68 29.60
N ALA A 92 -23.29 -33.87 29.02
CA ALA A 92 -22.13 -34.41 29.73
C ALA A 92 -21.57 -33.42 30.77
N VAL A 93 -21.53 -32.13 30.43
CA VAL A 93 -21.08 -31.07 31.35
C VAL A 93 -22.10 -30.82 32.48
N VAL A 94 -23.40 -30.87 32.16
CA VAL A 94 -24.48 -30.71 33.15
C VAL A 94 -24.57 -31.91 34.11
N ARG A 95 -24.12 -33.10 33.70
CA ARG A 95 -24.12 -34.32 34.54
C ARG A 95 -22.86 -34.51 35.39
N GLY A 96 -21.84 -33.64 35.24
CA GLY A 96 -20.69 -33.58 36.15
C GLY A 96 -19.76 -34.81 36.12
N GLU A 97 -19.59 -35.49 34.99
CA GLU A 97 -18.66 -36.63 34.90
C GLU A 97 -17.18 -36.18 34.76
N SER A 98 -16.29 -36.81 35.52
CA SER A 98 -14.85 -36.50 35.53
C SER A 98 -14.13 -36.96 34.25
N GLN A 99 -13.14 -36.18 33.81
CA GLN A 99 -12.45 -36.31 32.52
C GLN A 99 -11.81 -37.68 32.23
N GLU A 100 -11.57 -38.52 33.23
CA GLU A 100 -10.83 -39.77 33.07
C GLU A 100 -11.66 -40.92 32.47
N HIS A 101 -12.99 -40.86 32.59
CA HIS A 101 -13.89 -41.78 31.87
C HIS A 101 -14.02 -41.45 30.38
N LEU A 102 -13.91 -40.17 30.00
CA LEU A 102 -13.93 -39.73 28.61
C LEU A 102 -12.69 -40.23 27.85
N LYS A 103 -11.53 -40.23 28.55
CA LYS A 103 -10.24 -40.68 28.03
C LYS A 103 -10.19 -42.20 27.82
N GLN A 104 -10.79 -42.99 28.71
CA GLN A 104 -10.87 -44.46 28.54
C GLN A 104 -11.74 -44.87 27.33
N ARG A 105 -12.87 -44.19 27.08
CA ARG A 105 -13.74 -44.50 25.93
C ARG A 105 -13.08 -44.24 24.58
N VAL A 106 -12.25 -43.20 24.49
CA VAL A 106 -11.52 -42.83 23.25
C VAL A 106 -10.35 -43.78 23.00
N LEU A 107 -9.71 -44.30 24.06
CA LEU A 107 -8.62 -45.28 23.93
C LEU A 107 -9.12 -46.66 23.47
N THR A 108 -10.34 -47.07 23.84
CA THR A 108 -10.95 -48.32 23.34
C THR A 108 -11.44 -48.27 21.90
N SER A 109 -11.57 -47.09 21.29
CA SER A 109 -12.02 -46.93 19.90
C SER A 109 -10.89 -46.90 18.86
N VAL A 110 -9.64 -47.14 19.25
CA VAL A 110 -8.44 -47.03 18.38
C VAL A 110 -7.62 -48.33 18.32
N GLY A 111 -8.01 -49.40 19.01
CA GLY A 111 -7.30 -50.68 18.95
C GLY A 111 -8.19 -51.82 18.44
N ASP A 112 -8.14 -52.10 17.13
CA ASP A 112 -8.01 -53.46 16.59
C ASP A 112 -8.12 -53.48 15.05
N GLY A 113 -7.05 -53.95 14.40
CA GLY A 113 -7.01 -54.24 12.97
C GLY A 113 -5.69 -54.93 12.58
N PRO A 114 -5.68 -56.06 11.85
CA PRO A 114 -4.67 -57.09 12.02
C PRO A 114 -3.43 -56.98 11.10
N ASN A 115 -2.29 -57.36 11.69
CA ASN A 115 -1.03 -57.83 11.13
C ASN A 115 -0.93 -57.99 9.58
N LEU A 116 -0.37 -56.96 8.94
CA LEU A 116 0.05 -56.96 7.53
C LEU A 116 1.30 -57.83 7.27
N LEU A 117 2.02 -58.22 8.33
CA LEU A 117 3.34 -58.88 8.24
C LEU A 117 3.30 -60.39 8.02
N SER A 118 2.12 -61.04 8.02
CA SER A 118 2.00 -62.49 7.76
C SER A 118 1.66 -62.86 6.32
N ARG A 119 1.51 -61.89 5.41
CA ARG A 119 1.18 -62.14 3.98
C ARG A 119 2.34 -61.96 3.00
N ILE A 120 3.56 -61.74 3.49
CA ILE A 120 4.76 -61.53 2.65
C ILE A 120 5.57 -62.83 2.46
N ARG A 121 5.10 -63.98 2.97
CA ARG A 121 5.93 -65.21 3.01
C ARG A 121 5.75 -66.20 1.85
N ASP A 122 4.90 -65.97 0.86
CA ASP A 122 4.65 -66.96 -0.21
C ASP A 122 4.76 -66.38 -1.64
N TRP A 123 5.69 -65.45 -1.89
CA TRP A 123 5.86 -64.84 -3.21
C TRP A 123 7.31 -64.82 -3.71
N LEU A 124 7.98 -65.98 -3.63
CA LEU A 124 9.30 -66.19 -4.23
C LEU A 124 9.38 -67.55 -4.91
N THR A 125 8.93 -67.65 -6.17
CA THR A 125 9.51 -68.53 -7.22
C THR A 125 8.84 -68.33 -8.59
N VAL A 126 9.32 -67.41 -9.44
CA VAL A 126 9.42 -67.54 -10.95
C VAL A 126 10.24 -66.37 -11.55
N PRO A 127 10.80 -66.46 -12.78
CA PRO A 127 12.17 -66.03 -13.05
C PRO A 127 12.27 -64.73 -13.87
N ARG A 128 13.26 -63.90 -13.50
CA ARG A 128 14.09 -62.93 -14.27
C ARG A 128 13.50 -62.00 -15.35
N LEU A 129 12.23 -62.07 -15.76
CA LEU A 129 11.62 -61.11 -16.71
C LEU A 129 10.86 -59.95 -16.05
N VAL A 130 10.78 -59.92 -14.72
CA VAL A 130 10.11 -58.83 -13.95
C VAL A 130 11.08 -57.73 -13.53
N PHE A 131 12.39 -57.89 -13.69
CA PHE A 131 13.35 -56.88 -13.23
C PHE A 131 13.34 -55.59 -14.07
N VAL A 132 12.99 -55.69 -15.36
CA VAL A 132 12.90 -54.51 -16.26
C VAL A 132 11.61 -53.74 -16.04
N THR A 133 10.49 -54.42 -15.81
CA THR A 133 9.20 -53.80 -15.44
C THR A 133 9.20 -53.28 -14.00
N ALA A 134 9.85 -53.97 -13.05
CA ALA A 134 10.01 -53.48 -11.69
C ALA A 134 10.93 -52.26 -11.62
N CYS A 135 12.03 -52.21 -12.40
CA CYS A 135 12.83 -50.99 -12.49
C CYS A 135 12.07 -49.86 -13.18
N ALA A 136 11.26 -50.13 -14.22
CA ALA A 136 10.46 -49.11 -14.88
C ALA A 136 9.32 -48.59 -13.97
N VAL A 137 8.65 -49.46 -13.23
CA VAL A 137 7.64 -49.08 -12.23
C VAL A 137 8.27 -48.38 -11.04
N VAL A 138 9.46 -48.80 -10.58
CA VAL A 138 10.21 -48.09 -9.53
C VAL A 138 10.75 -46.76 -10.05
N LEU A 139 11.12 -46.62 -11.33
CA LEU A 139 11.51 -45.35 -11.92
C LEU A 139 10.30 -44.44 -12.13
N ILE A 140 9.16 -44.97 -12.57
CA ILE A 140 7.90 -44.24 -12.72
C ILE A 140 7.36 -43.84 -11.35
N CYS A 141 7.42 -44.73 -10.36
CA CYS A 141 7.12 -44.42 -8.96
C CYS A 141 8.16 -43.44 -8.39
N ALA A 142 9.44 -43.51 -8.71
CA ALA A 142 10.46 -42.56 -8.25
C ALA A 142 10.36 -41.19 -8.95
N VAL A 143 9.84 -41.15 -10.19
CA VAL A 143 9.51 -39.92 -10.93
C VAL A 143 8.20 -39.34 -10.42
N MET A 144 7.19 -40.16 -10.11
CA MET A 144 5.93 -39.74 -9.46
C MET A 144 6.11 -39.39 -7.97
N MET A 145 7.09 -39.98 -7.29
CA MET A 145 7.47 -39.67 -5.91
C MET A 145 8.55 -38.58 -5.85
N ARG A 146 9.13 -38.15 -6.98
CA ARG A 146 10.00 -36.96 -7.05
C ARG A 146 9.20 -35.66 -6.89
N ASP A 147 7.90 -35.71 -7.15
CA ASP A 147 6.93 -34.68 -6.73
C ASP A 147 6.35 -35.01 -5.34
N SER A 148 7.16 -35.56 -4.43
CA SER A 148 6.83 -35.49 -2.99
C SER A 148 6.98 -34.04 -2.57
N GLU A 149 5.93 -33.25 -2.82
CA GLU A 149 5.77 -31.91 -2.28
C GLU A 149 6.05 -32.00 -0.77
N LYS A 150 7.10 -31.31 -0.30
CA LYS A 150 7.40 -31.24 1.14
C LYS A 150 6.10 -30.89 1.86
N PRO A 151 5.77 -31.53 3.00
CA PRO A 151 4.54 -31.23 3.73
C PRO A 151 4.46 -29.72 3.94
N VAL A 152 3.37 -29.11 3.45
CA VAL A 152 3.19 -27.67 3.54
C VAL A 152 3.03 -27.32 5.02
N GLU A 153 4.10 -26.82 5.63
CA GLU A 153 4.03 -26.30 6.98
C GLU A 153 3.17 -25.03 6.98
N LEU A 154 2.04 -25.09 7.68
CA LEU A 154 1.03 -24.02 7.69
C LEU A 154 1.32 -22.92 8.70
N ALA A 155 2.27 -23.15 9.61
CA ALA A 155 2.69 -22.18 10.60
C ALA A 155 3.67 -21.18 9.98
N ALA A 156 3.43 -19.89 10.24
CA ALA A 156 4.37 -18.83 9.94
C ALA A 156 5.21 -18.51 11.17
N THR A 157 6.42 -18.01 10.97
CA THR A 157 7.24 -17.39 12.01
C THR A 157 7.38 -15.90 11.72
N ILE A 158 7.29 -15.05 12.73
CA ILE A 158 7.60 -13.62 12.57
C ILE A 158 9.13 -13.48 12.48
N GLU A 159 9.65 -13.01 11.35
CA GLU A 159 11.10 -12.82 11.12
C GLU A 159 11.55 -11.36 11.29
N GLY A 160 10.62 -10.40 11.20
CA GLY A 160 10.94 -8.99 11.37
C GLY A 160 9.75 -8.18 11.87
N VAL A 161 10.01 -7.25 12.78
CA VAL A 161 9.04 -6.33 13.37
C VAL A 161 9.65 -4.94 13.44
N THR A 162 8.88 -3.94 13.02
CA THR A 162 9.18 -2.52 13.20
C THR A 162 7.91 -1.85 13.72
N GLY A 163 8.06 -0.84 14.60
CA GLY A 163 6.92 -0.20 15.25
C GLY A 163 6.12 -1.15 16.13
N GLN A 164 4.84 -0.85 16.33
CA GLN A 164 3.98 -1.65 17.20
C GLN A 164 3.27 -2.75 16.40
N VAL A 165 3.59 -4.00 16.72
CA VAL A 165 2.89 -5.18 16.21
C VAL A 165 2.29 -5.91 17.39
N THR A 166 1.03 -6.29 17.25
CA THR A 166 0.26 -6.97 18.29
C THR A 166 -0.27 -8.28 17.73
N LEU A 167 -0.12 -9.35 18.50
CA LEU A 167 -0.69 -10.65 18.20
C LEU A 167 -1.83 -10.94 19.16
N VAL A 168 -2.95 -11.39 18.62
CA VAL A 168 -4.12 -11.86 19.37
C VAL A 168 -4.29 -13.35 19.16
N ARG A 169 -4.34 -14.12 20.26
CA ARG A 169 -4.61 -15.56 20.27
C ARG A 169 -5.77 -15.85 21.21
N GLY A 170 -6.93 -16.16 20.65
CA GLY A 170 -8.16 -16.24 21.44
C GLY A 170 -8.47 -14.90 22.11
N SER A 171 -8.52 -14.87 23.45
CA SER A 171 -8.68 -13.64 24.24
C SER A 171 -7.36 -12.99 24.65
N GLU A 172 -6.23 -13.66 24.45
CA GLU A 172 -4.93 -13.15 24.85
C GLU A 172 -4.37 -12.21 23.79
N THR A 173 -3.80 -11.09 24.24
CA THR A 173 -3.13 -10.10 23.39
C THR A 173 -1.70 -9.93 23.89
N GLN A 174 -0.73 -10.04 22.99
CA GLN A 174 0.69 -9.93 23.31
C GLN A 174 1.45 -9.15 22.23
N PRO A 175 2.62 -8.59 22.54
CA PRO A 175 3.50 -8.01 21.52
C PRO A 175 3.91 -9.05 20.46
N GLY A 176 3.80 -8.68 19.19
CA GLY A 176 4.37 -9.44 18.09
C GLY A 176 5.88 -9.25 18.10
N THR A 177 6.63 -10.34 18.29
CA THR A 177 8.09 -10.32 18.39
C THR A 177 8.69 -11.36 17.45
N ASN A 178 9.96 -11.16 17.06
CA ASN A 178 10.68 -12.09 16.21
C ASN A 178 10.76 -13.49 16.84
N GLY A 179 10.63 -14.52 16.01
CA GLY A 179 10.60 -15.93 16.42
C GLY A 179 9.23 -16.44 16.83
N PHE A 180 8.21 -15.58 16.91
CA PHE A 180 6.85 -16.02 17.22
C PHE A 180 6.28 -16.93 16.12
N ARG A 181 5.77 -18.12 16.50
CA ARG A 181 5.15 -19.09 15.59
C ARG A 181 3.63 -19.02 15.64
N SER A 182 3.01 -18.84 14.49
CA SER A 182 1.56 -18.71 14.35
C SER A 182 0.82 -20.04 14.48
N LEU A 183 -0.43 -19.94 14.90
CA LEU A 183 -1.42 -21.00 14.96
C LEU A 183 -2.70 -20.57 14.21
N PRO A 184 -3.50 -21.53 13.71
CA PRO A 184 -4.84 -21.22 13.23
C PRO A 184 -5.66 -20.49 14.31
N GLY A 185 -6.31 -19.40 13.94
CA GLY A 185 -7.06 -18.50 14.83
C GLY A 185 -6.29 -17.27 15.30
N ASP A 186 -4.96 -17.24 15.13
CA ASP A 186 -4.16 -16.07 15.49
C ASP A 186 -4.50 -14.87 14.60
N VAL A 187 -4.44 -13.66 15.16
CA VAL A 187 -4.57 -12.40 14.43
C VAL A 187 -3.32 -11.56 14.66
N VAL A 188 -2.69 -11.10 13.59
CA VAL A 188 -1.59 -10.14 13.65
C VAL A 188 -2.14 -8.77 13.25
N ARG A 189 -1.94 -7.78 14.12
CA ARG A 189 -2.29 -6.37 13.92
C ARG A 189 -1.04 -5.53 13.91
N VAL A 190 -0.93 -4.65 12.93
CA VAL A 190 0.20 -3.74 12.74
C VAL A 190 -0.32 -2.31 12.88
N SER A 191 0.31 -1.50 13.72
CA SER A 191 0.00 -0.06 13.83
C SER A 191 0.28 0.68 12.53
N ASP A 192 -0.20 1.91 12.37
CA ASP A 192 0.02 2.69 11.14
C ASP A 192 1.50 2.93 10.81
N GLU A 193 2.35 3.07 11.84
CA GLU A 193 3.82 3.20 11.70
C GLU A 193 4.56 1.86 11.80
N GLY A 194 3.83 0.74 11.86
CA GLY A 194 4.39 -0.58 12.08
C GLY A 194 4.63 -1.37 10.78
N ALA A 195 5.40 -2.45 10.89
CA ALA A 195 5.48 -3.49 9.87
C ALA A 195 5.82 -4.85 10.49
N ALA A 196 5.38 -5.93 9.85
CA ALA A 196 5.72 -7.29 10.27
C ALA A 196 5.98 -8.19 9.06
N THR A 197 6.97 -9.09 9.15
CA THR A 197 7.22 -10.12 8.13
C THR A 197 6.91 -11.50 8.66
N LEU A 198 5.95 -12.17 8.05
CA LEU A 198 5.57 -13.56 8.33
C LEU A 198 6.26 -14.49 7.33
N ALA A 199 6.96 -15.49 7.84
CA ALA A 199 7.78 -16.40 7.08
C ALA A 199 7.36 -17.85 7.24
N PHE A 200 7.24 -18.57 6.13
CA PHE A 200 6.90 -19.99 6.11
C PHE A 200 8.11 -20.82 5.71
N ALA A 201 8.11 -22.08 6.15
CA ALA A 201 9.19 -23.04 5.89
C ALA A 201 9.37 -23.37 4.39
N ASP A 202 8.32 -23.19 3.58
CA ASP A 202 8.37 -23.39 2.12
C ASP A 202 9.01 -22.21 1.37
N GLY A 203 9.44 -21.16 2.07
CA GLY A 203 10.00 -19.95 1.48
C GLY A 203 8.96 -18.86 1.21
N THR A 204 7.66 -19.09 1.45
CA THR A 204 6.65 -18.04 1.38
C THR A 204 6.96 -16.94 2.41
N ARG A 205 6.82 -15.68 2.00
CA ARG A 205 7.01 -14.49 2.84
C ARG A 205 5.83 -13.53 2.64
N LEU A 206 5.21 -13.10 3.73
CA LEU A 206 4.10 -12.15 3.76
C LEU A 206 4.51 -10.95 4.62
N GLN A 207 4.69 -9.80 4.00
CA GLN A 207 5.06 -8.56 4.66
C GLN A 207 3.83 -7.68 4.85
N LEU A 208 3.43 -7.48 6.10
CA LEU A 208 2.35 -6.61 6.52
C LEU A 208 2.90 -5.20 6.73
N LEU A 209 2.26 -4.23 6.09
CA LEU A 209 2.56 -2.82 6.25
C LEU A 209 1.68 -2.18 7.35
N GLY A 210 1.82 -0.88 7.53
CA GLY A 210 1.09 -0.12 8.54
C GLY A 210 -0.43 -0.23 8.38
N GLY A 211 -1.14 -0.32 9.51
CA GLY A 211 -2.60 -0.43 9.56
C GLY A 211 -3.13 -1.82 9.16
N SER A 212 -2.25 -2.81 8.95
CA SER A 212 -2.64 -4.14 8.50
C SER A 212 -3.20 -5.03 9.61
N GLN A 213 -4.24 -5.77 9.27
CA GLN A 213 -4.80 -6.82 10.12
C GLN A 213 -5.02 -8.10 9.32
N ILE A 214 -4.28 -9.15 9.69
CA ILE A 214 -4.38 -10.47 9.08
C ILE A 214 -4.71 -11.54 10.12
N ALA A 215 -5.69 -12.38 9.82
CA ALA A 215 -6.05 -13.54 10.64
C ALA A 215 -5.64 -14.84 9.93
N PHE A 216 -5.05 -15.77 10.68
CA PHE A 216 -4.81 -17.14 10.25
C PHE A 216 -6.12 -17.91 10.35
N VAL A 217 -6.74 -18.26 9.22
CA VAL A 217 -8.04 -18.95 9.23
C VAL A 217 -7.86 -20.44 8.91
N PRO A 218 -8.69 -21.33 9.50
CA PRO A 218 -8.67 -22.74 9.14
C PRO A 218 -8.96 -22.94 7.64
N GLY A 219 -8.04 -23.57 6.91
CA GLY A 219 -8.19 -23.98 5.51
C GLY A 219 -8.35 -25.50 5.36
N ALA A 220 -8.61 -25.98 4.15
CA ALA A 220 -8.58 -27.42 3.86
C ALA A 220 -7.13 -27.91 3.97
N SER A 221 -6.79 -28.79 4.92
CA SER A 221 -5.39 -29.24 5.06
C SER A 221 -4.93 -30.00 3.80
N PRO A 222 -3.78 -29.65 3.18
CA PRO A 222 -2.75 -28.70 3.61
C PRO A 222 -2.77 -27.34 2.87
N GLN A 223 -3.76 -26.48 3.16
CA GLN A 223 -3.92 -25.15 2.54
C GLN A 223 -3.59 -24.03 3.52
N LYS A 224 -2.68 -23.14 3.13
CA LYS A 224 -2.47 -21.86 3.84
C LYS A 224 -3.67 -20.96 3.59
N SER A 225 -4.34 -20.51 4.65
CA SER A 225 -5.50 -19.63 4.51
C SER A 225 -5.48 -18.46 5.49
N PHE A 226 -5.80 -17.28 4.96
CA PHE A 226 -5.77 -16.02 5.69
C PHE A 226 -7.01 -15.19 5.42
N ALA A 227 -7.36 -14.33 6.37
CA ALA A 227 -8.26 -13.21 6.14
C ALA A 227 -7.50 -11.90 6.38
N LEU A 228 -7.33 -11.10 5.32
CA LEU A 228 -6.77 -9.74 5.39
C LEU A 228 -7.95 -8.76 5.41
N THR A 229 -8.23 -8.16 6.57
CA THR A 229 -9.43 -7.35 6.77
C THR A 229 -9.18 -5.85 6.55
N ALA A 230 -7.94 -5.40 6.70
CA ALA A 230 -7.52 -4.03 6.47
C ALA A 230 -6.01 -3.96 6.21
N GLY A 231 -5.59 -2.87 5.59
CA GLY A 231 -4.19 -2.50 5.35
C GLY A 231 -3.58 -3.19 4.12
N ALA A 232 -2.25 -3.11 4.02
CA ALA A 232 -1.50 -3.60 2.88
C ALA A 232 -0.62 -4.83 3.20
N LEU A 233 -0.51 -5.73 2.22
CA LEU A 233 0.26 -6.96 2.27
C LEU A 233 1.09 -7.09 0.99
N VAL A 234 2.40 -7.25 1.13
CA VAL A 234 3.30 -7.69 0.05
C VAL A 234 3.57 -9.16 0.24
N ALA A 235 3.28 -9.98 -0.77
CA ALA A 235 3.37 -11.43 -0.70
C ALA A 235 4.33 -11.97 -1.76
N THR A 236 5.33 -12.74 -1.33
CA THR A 236 6.13 -13.62 -2.19
C THR A 236 5.80 -15.06 -1.81
N VAL A 237 5.04 -15.73 -2.66
CA VAL A 237 4.46 -17.05 -2.36
C VAL A 237 5.20 -18.12 -3.14
N ALA A 238 5.81 -19.05 -2.40
CA ALA A 238 6.41 -20.24 -2.99
C ALA A 238 5.34 -21.08 -3.70
N LYS A 239 5.75 -21.93 -4.64
CA LYS A 239 4.81 -22.77 -5.38
C LYS A 239 4.03 -23.68 -4.41
N GLN A 240 2.72 -23.54 -4.41
CA GLN A 240 1.75 -24.32 -3.67
C GLN A 240 1.19 -25.44 -4.58
N PRO A 241 0.67 -26.53 -3.99
CA PRO A 241 -0.02 -27.58 -4.74
C PRO A 241 -1.20 -26.99 -5.51
N THR A 242 -1.40 -27.37 -6.78
CA THR A 242 -2.48 -26.80 -7.61
C THR A 242 -3.88 -27.06 -7.04
N ARG A 243 -4.06 -28.15 -6.29
CA ARG A 243 -5.31 -28.49 -5.61
C ARG A 243 -5.46 -27.87 -4.21
N SER A 244 -4.41 -27.22 -3.71
CA SER A 244 -4.38 -26.55 -2.41
C SER A 244 -3.69 -25.18 -2.53
N PRO A 245 -4.20 -24.27 -3.39
CA PRO A 245 -3.61 -22.94 -3.54
C PRO A 245 -3.73 -22.19 -2.21
N MET A 246 -2.77 -21.32 -1.91
CA MET A 246 -2.89 -20.39 -0.78
C MET A 246 -4.13 -19.51 -0.99
N LEU A 247 -4.92 -19.33 0.07
CA LEU A 247 -6.18 -18.62 0.04
C LEU A 247 -6.14 -17.37 0.92
N ILE A 248 -6.33 -16.20 0.34
CA ILE A 248 -6.54 -14.95 1.09
C ILE A 248 -7.98 -14.49 0.88
N ARG A 249 -8.69 -14.19 1.97
CA ARG A 249 -10.00 -13.57 1.96
C ARG A 249 -9.89 -12.12 2.38
N THR A 250 -10.57 -11.24 1.66
CA THR A 250 -10.79 -9.85 2.03
C THR A 250 -12.30 -9.61 2.13
N PRO A 251 -12.76 -8.45 2.65
CA PRO A 251 -14.19 -8.16 2.69
C PRO A 251 -14.84 -8.18 1.29
N GLN A 252 -14.09 -7.82 0.24
CA GLN A 252 -14.60 -7.72 -1.12
C GLN A 252 -14.30 -8.96 -1.98
N ALA A 253 -13.27 -9.76 -1.67
CA ALA A 253 -12.78 -10.81 -2.58
C ALA A 253 -12.21 -12.07 -1.90
N LYS A 254 -12.20 -13.15 -2.68
CA LYS A 254 -11.50 -14.41 -2.44
C LYS A 254 -10.36 -14.51 -3.46
N ILE A 255 -9.14 -14.70 -2.97
CA ILE A 255 -7.91 -14.65 -3.75
C ILE A 255 -7.18 -15.99 -3.62
N GLU A 256 -6.99 -16.67 -4.74
CA GLU A 256 -6.34 -17.98 -4.82
C GLU A 256 -4.98 -17.86 -5.52
N VAL A 257 -3.95 -18.38 -4.85
CA VAL A 257 -2.55 -18.18 -5.20
C VAL A 257 -1.81 -19.51 -5.27
N ILE A 258 -1.18 -19.78 -6.41
CA ILE A 258 -0.33 -20.96 -6.58
C ILE A 258 1.14 -20.61 -6.35
N GLY A 259 1.66 -19.52 -6.90
CA GLY A 259 3.06 -19.17 -6.75
C GLY A 259 3.32 -17.86 -7.46
N THR A 260 3.33 -16.78 -6.69
CA THR A 260 3.26 -15.41 -7.22
C THR A 260 3.97 -14.43 -6.31
N THR A 261 4.36 -13.30 -6.90
CA THR A 261 4.68 -12.10 -6.14
C THR A 261 3.59 -11.09 -6.43
N PHE A 262 2.92 -10.57 -5.40
CA PHE A 262 1.81 -9.65 -5.54
C PHE A 262 1.64 -8.79 -4.29
N THR A 263 0.83 -7.74 -4.44
CA THR A 263 0.45 -6.82 -3.38
C THR A 263 -1.06 -6.78 -3.24
N LEU A 264 -1.53 -6.74 -2.00
CA LEU A 264 -2.89 -6.39 -1.66
C LEU A 264 -2.94 -5.09 -0.87
N ASP A 265 -3.89 -4.22 -1.22
CA ASP A 265 -4.32 -3.09 -0.40
C ASP A 265 -5.82 -3.26 -0.12
N VAL A 266 -6.19 -3.31 1.17
CA VAL A 266 -7.54 -3.59 1.61
C VAL A 266 -8.07 -2.45 2.46
N THR A 267 -9.22 -1.94 2.04
CA THR A 267 -9.99 -0.91 2.74
C THR A 267 -11.36 -1.44 3.12
N ALA A 268 -12.15 -0.64 3.82
CA ALA A 268 -13.54 -0.97 4.12
C ALA A 268 -14.40 -1.20 2.85
N VAL A 269 -14.02 -0.60 1.73
CA VAL A 269 -14.85 -0.55 0.50
C VAL A 269 -14.18 -1.14 -0.73
N SER A 270 -12.88 -1.44 -0.68
CA SER A 270 -12.10 -1.91 -1.84
C SER A 270 -11.02 -2.93 -1.45
N THR A 271 -10.72 -3.83 -2.37
CA THR A 271 -9.49 -4.64 -2.39
C THR A 271 -8.78 -4.40 -3.71
N ARG A 272 -7.57 -3.86 -3.67
CA ARG A 272 -6.69 -3.74 -4.83
C ARG A 272 -5.66 -4.85 -4.82
N LEU A 273 -5.52 -5.58 -5.93
CA LEU A 273 -4.51 -6.60 -6.16
C LEU A 273 -3.60 -6.19 -7.31
N ASP A 274 -2.31 -6.04 -7.06
CA ASP A 274 -1.29 -5.76 -8.07
C ASP A 274 -0.35 -6.97 -8.19
N VAL A 275 -0.19 -7.55 -9.39
CA VAL A 275 0.60 -8.79 -9.57
C VAL A 275 1.94 -8.49 -10.23
N GLU A 276 3.03 -8.76 -9.52
CA GLU A 276 4.42 -8.61 -9.98
C GLU A 276 4.87 -9.81 -10.82
N LYS A 277 4.59 -11.03 -10.33
CA LYS A 277 5.06 -12.30 -10.93
C LYS A 277 3.98 -13.37 -10.82
N GLY A 278 3.88 -14.19 -11.86
CA GLY A 278 2.93 -15.30 -11.92
C GLY A 278 1.51 -14.84 -12.23
N ARG A 279 0.51 -15.53 -11.66
CA ARG A 279 -0.92 -15.26 -11.89
C ARG A 279 -1.72 -15.55 -10.63
N VAL A 280 -2.69 -14.71 -10.35
CA VAL A 280 -3.59 -14.82 -9.20
C VAL A 280 -5.03 -14.94 -9.70
N GLN A 281 -5.82 -15.78 -9.05
CA GLN A 281 -7.23 -15.94 -9.37
C GLN A 281 -8.08 -15.24 -8.32
N VAL A 282 -8.96 -14.34 -8.76
CA VAL A 282 -9.81 -13.53 -7.89
C VAL A 282 -11.27 -13.86 -8.16
N SER A 283 -12.05 -14.10 -7.11
CA SER A 283 -13.49 -14.35 -7.19
C SER A 283 -14.19 -13.68 -6.02
N ASN A 284 -15.49 -13.44 -6.13
CA ASN A 284 -16.36 -13.22 -4.97
C ASN A 284 -17.45 -14.29 -5.00
N GLY A 285 -18.16 -14.47 -3.90
CA GLY A 285 -19.30 -15.39 -3.86
C GLY A 285 -20.48 -14.98 -4.75
N VAL A 286 -20.41 -13.82 -5.42
CA VAL A 286 -21.49 -13.21 -6.21
C VAL A 286 -21.26 -13.37 -7.72
N ASN A 287 -20.02 -13.27 -8.18
CA ASN A 287 -19.61 -13.38 -9.58
C ASN A 287 -19.46 -14.85 -9.94
N ARG A 288 -20.10 -15.25 -11.04
CA ARG A 288 -20.11 -16.65 -11.49
C ARG A 288 -18.77 -17.14 -12.04
N GLN A 289 -17.88 -16.23 -12.46
CA GLN A 289 -16.57 -16.59 -13.02
C GLN A 289 -15.44 -15.86 -12.30
N PRO A 290 -14.38 -16.60 -11.89
CA PRO A 290 -13.15 -16.01 -11.40
C PRO A 290 -12.44 -15.17 -12.47
N VAL A 291 -11.83 -14.06 -12.07
CA VAL A 291 -10.98 -13.21 -12.90
C VAL A 291 -9.53 -13.59 -12.65
N GLN A 292 -8.77 -13.83 -13.71
CA GLN A 292 -7.34 -14.08 -13.62
C GLN A 292 -6.58 -12.76 -13.79
N VAL A 293 -5.66 -12.49 -12.87
CA VAL A 293 -4.77 -11.32 -12.89
C VAL A 293 -3.34 -11.83 -13.06
N ALA A 294 -2.70 -11.49 -14.17
CA ALA A 294 -1.34 -11.92 -14.49
C ALA A 294 -0.30 -10.87 -14.09
N ALA A 295 0.98 -11.24 -14.14
CA ALA A 295 2.09 -10.31 -13.95
C ALA A 295 1.96 -9.05 -14.84
N GLY A 296 2.23 -7.88 -14.25
CA GLY A 296 2.05 -6.58 -14.91
C GLY A 296 0.58 -6.16 -15.03
N GLN A 297 -0.32 -6.79 -14.27
CA GLN A 297 -1.72 -6.40 -14.20
C GLN A 297 -2.15 -6.16 -12.76
N TYR A 298 -3.25 -5.43 -12.62
CA TYR A 298 -3.94 -5.27 -11.37
C TYR A 298 -5.44 -5.49 -11.50
N LEU A 299 -6.11 -5.65 -10.36
CA LEU A 299 -7.56 -5.71 -10.26
C LEU A 299 -8.01 -4.93 -9.04
N LEU A 300 -9.05 -4.12 -9.21
CA LEU A 300 -9.74 -3.44 -8.12
C LEU A 300 -11.10 -4.08 -7.90
N ALA A 301 -11.27 -4.75 -6.78
CA ALA A 301 -12.51 -5.35 -6.33
C ALA A 301 -13.24 -4.38 -5.40
N ALA A 302 -14.36 -3.83 -5.87
CA ALA A 302 -15.25 -2.98 -5.09
C ALA A 302 -16.72 -3.34 -5.37
N PRO A 303 -17.67 -3.01 -4.46
CA PRO A 303 -19.10 -3.21 -4.69
C PRO A 303 -19.58 -2.57 -6.00
N ASN A 304 -20.50 -3.23 -6.71
CA ASN A 304 -21.16 -2.72 -7.93
C ASN A 304 -20.22 -2.35 -9.09
N THR A 305 -19.00 -2.89 -9.12
CA THR A 305 -18.02 -2.58 -10.17
C THR A 305 -17.69 -3.83 -10.99
N PRO A 306 -17.53 -3.73 -12.32
CA PRO A 306 -17.15 -4.87 -13.14
C PRO A 306 -15.68 -5.25 -12.85
N TRP A 307 -15.46 -6.47 -12.41
CA TRP A 307 -14.12 -6.96 -12.09
C TRP A 307 -13.37 -7.33 -13.37
N ARG A 308 -12.24 -6.67 -13.62
CA ARG A 308 -11.40 -6.88 -14.80
C ARG A 308 -9.93 -6.72 -14.40
N ALA A 309 -9.07 -7.56 -14.97
CA ALA A 309 -7.63 -7.34 -14.89
C ALA A 309 -7.27 -6.19 -15.84
N ARG A 310 -6.55 -5.19 -15.31
CA ARG A 310 -6.11 -4.00 -16.04
C ARG A 310 -4.59 -4.00 -16.13
N ALA A 311 -4.03 -3.42 -17.19
CA ALA A 311 -2.59 -3.29 -17.30
C ALA A 311 -2.05 -2.38 -16.20
N LEU A 312 -0.89 -2.74 -15.65
CA LEU A 312 -0.14 -1.92 -14.71
C LEU A 312 1.20 -1.56 -15.37
N PRO A 313 1.29 -0.40 -16.03
CA PRO A 313 2.49 0.02 -16.73
C PRO A 313 3.72 0.09 -15.81
N SER A 314 4.90 -0.25 -16.31
CA SER A 314 6.15 -0.19 -15.56
C SER A 314 7.36 0.03 -16.47
N VAL A 315 8.40 0.66 -15.91
CA VAL A 315 9.68 0.88 -16.60
C VAL A 315 10.34 -0.49 -16.78
N GLY A 316 10.34 -1.03 -17.99
CA GLY A 316 10.93 -2.34 -18.33
C GLY A 316 10.00 -3.36 -18.98
N THR A 317 8.67 -3.16 -18.95
CA THR A 317 7.71 -4.03 -19.67
C THR A 317 7.37 -3.52 -21.07
N VAL A 318 7.97 -2.40 -21.49
CA VAL A 318 7.73 -1.79 -22.80
C VAL A 318 8.48 -2.58 -23.88
N GLY A 319 7.84 -3.64 -24.39
CA GLY A 319 8.39 -4.63 -25.32
C GLY A 319 8.65 -4.14 -26.75
N SER A 320 8.89 -2.86 -26.98
CA SER A 320 9.05 -2.29 -28.33
C SER A 320 10.26 -1.37 -28.52
N GLY A 321 11.14 -1.23 -27.53
CA GLY A 321 12.28 -0.29 -27.60
C GLY A 321 11.89 1.20 -27.46
N ARG A 322 10.58 1.49 -27.51
CA ARG A 322 10.01 2.83 -27.44
C ARG A 322 9.79 3.27 -25.99
N ARG A 323 10.18 4.49 -25.63
CA ARG A 323 9.83 5.10 -24.34
C ARG A 323 8.33 5.42 -24.29
N ASP A 324 7.63 4.99 -23.23
CA ASP A 324 6.23 5.33 -22.98
C ASP A 324 6.14 6.62 -22.15
N PRO A 325 5.54 7.73 -22.66
CA PRO A 325 5.44 8.98 -21.91
C PRO A 325 4.56 8.88 -20.66
N GLY A 326 3.63 7.94 -20.59
CA GLY A 326 2.78 7.71 -19.41
C GLY A 326 3.54 7.08 -18.24
N VAL A 327 4.70 6.47 -18.51
CA VAL A 327 5.55 5.81 -17.50
C VAL A 327 6.83 6.61 -17.29
N TRP A 328 7.50 7.00 -18.37
CA TRP A 328 8.71 7.81 -18.34
C TRP A 328 8.47 9.12 -19.10
N PRO A 329 7.89 10.13 -18.43
CA PRO A 329 7.46 11.35 -19.07
C PRO A 329 8.63 12.28 -19.45
N PHE A 330 8.25 13.22 -20.30
CA PHE A 330 8.97 14.38 -20.82
C PHE A 330 10.04 14.11 -21.86
N ALA A 331 10.28 15.14 -22.67
CA ALA A 331 11.25 15.13 -23.75
C ALA A 331 12.66 14.76 -23.22
N PRO A 332 13.53 14.17 -24.06
CA PRO A 332 14.91 13.85 -23.66
C PRO A 332 15.70 15.04 -23.14
N ASP A 333 15.46 16.25 -23.67
CA ASP A 333 16.09 17.51 -23.30
C ASP A 333 15.44 18.22 -22.10
N SER A 334 14.38 17.65 -21.53
CA SER A 334 13.79 18.11 -20.28
C SER A 334 14.79 18.00 -19.12
N VAL A 335 14.70 18.92 -18.17
CA VAL A 335 15.40 18.85 -16.87
C VAL A 335 15.22 17.51 -16.16
N TRP A 336 14.09 16.85 -16.37
CA TRP A 336 13.81 15.55 -15.78
C TRP A 336 14.66 14.43 -16.39
N ASN A 337 15.12 14.57 -17.64
CA ASN A 337 15.79 13.52 -18.41
C ASN A 337 17.25 13.84 -18.78
N GLN A 338 17.79 14.93 -18.25
CA GLN A 338 19.19 15.31 -18.39
C GLN A 338 19.98 14.84 -17.16
N SER A 339 21.16 14.26 -17.40
CA SER A 339 22.06 13.83 -16.33
C SER A 339 22.96 14.99 -15.89
N ILE A 340 23.52 14.88 -14.69
CA ILE A 340 24.59 15.76 -14.22
C ILE A 340 25.74 15.77 -15.22
N GLY A 341 26.28 16.95 -15.51
CA GLY A 341 27.35 17.15 -16.47
C GLY A 341 28.74 17.25 -15.81
N SER A 342 29.80 17.01 -16.59
CA SER A 342 31.19 17.05 -16.12
C SER A 342 31.63 18.42 -15.59
N ASN A 343 30.94 19.50 -15.98
CA ASN A 343 31.25 20.86 -15.55
C ASN A 343 30.38 21.31 -14.36
N ALA A 344 29.62 20.40 -13.74
CA ALA A 344 28.83 20.70 -12.56
C ALA A 344 29.70 21.28 -11.43
N LYS A 345 29.27 22.42 -10.88
CA LYS A 345 29.88 23.10 -9.74
C LYS A 345 29.03 22.83 -8.51
N TYR A 346 29.63 22.13 -7.56
CA TYR A 346 28.95 21.75 -6.33
C TYR A 346 29.27 22.73 -5.22
N VAL A 347 28.23 23.20 -4.55
CA VAL A 347 28.31 24.08 -3.38
C VAL A 347 27.61 23.39 -2.22
N ALA A 348 28.22 23.45 -1.03
CA ALA A 348 27.62 22.88 0.17
C ALA A 348 26.23 23.50 0.41
N VAL A 349 25.29 22.69 0.90
CA VAL A 349 23.98 23.18 1.32
C VAL A 349 24.17 24.17 2.47
N ASP A 350 23.60 25.36 2.32
CA ASP A 350 23.59 26.42 3.32
C ASP A 350 22.14 26.79 3.62
N THR A 351 21.70 26.41 4.82
CA THR A 351 20.35 26.72 5.32
C THR A 351 20.38 26.82 6.84
N PRO A 352 19.93 27.95 7.41
CA PRO A 352 20.09 28.23 8.85
C PRO A 352 19.10 27.47 9.73
N GLU A 353 17.95 27.07 9.18
CA GLU A 353 16.83 26.50 9.94
C GLU A 353 16.61 25.00 9.68
N TRP A 354 17.47 24.35 8.89
CA TRP A 354 17.39 22.92 8.57
C TRP A 354 18.80 22.31 8.57
N LYS A 355 18.92 21.03 8.91
CA LYS A 355 20.22 20.33 8.85
C LYS A 355 20.22 19.28 7.73
N PRO A 356 21.24 19.29 6.85
CA PRO A 356 21.50 18.15 5.98
C PRO A 356 21.52 16.85 6.79
N GLY A 357 20.65 15.90 6.43
CA GLY A 357 20.49 14.64 7.15
C GLY A 357 19.42 14.62 8.26
N SER A 358 18.61 15.67 8.44
CA SER A 358 17.48 15.68 9.39
C SER A 358 16.36 14.67 9.07
N GLY A 359 16.47 13.91 7.98
CA GLY A 359 15.57 12.81 7.62
C GLY A 359 15.20 12.81 6.15
N ALA A 360 14.96 11.63 5.59
CA ALA A 360 14.43 11.42 4.25
C ALA A 360 13.14 10.61 4.32
N GLY A 361 12.13 10.99 3.51
CA GLY A 361 10.86 10.29 3.41
C GLY A 361 10.55 9.83 1.99
N LEU A 362 10.10 8.60 1.84
CA LEU A 362 9.60 8.05 0.58
C LEU A 362 8.26 7.31 0.76
N ARG A 363 7.89 6.95 2.00
CA ARG A 363 6.67 6.18 2.32
C ARG A 363 5.46 7.03 2.72
N GLY A 364 5.60 8.35 2.83
CA GLY A 364 4.51 9.21 3.33
C GLY A 364 3.33 9.32 2.35
N PRO A 365 2.07 9.40 2.85
CA PRO A 365 0.86 9.41 2.02
C PRO A 365 0.73 10.64 1.11
N HIS A 366 1.47 11.72 1.40
CA HIS A 366 1.56 12.90 0.54
C HIS A 366 2.53 12.72 -0.64
N PHE A 367 3.47 11.79 -0.54
CA PHE A 367 4.56 11.59 -1.50
C PHE A 367 4.38 10.36 -2.39
N LEU A 368 3.62 9.37 -1.90
CA LEU A 368 3.11 8.27 -2.69
C LEU A 368 1.87 8.74 -3.47
N VAL A 369 2.09 9.17 -4.70
CA VAL A 369 1.05 9.75 -5.54
C VAL A 369 0.35 8.66 -6.35
N PRO A 370 -0.97 8.50 -6.24
CA PRO A 370 -1.70 7.54 -7.05
C PRO A 370 -1.85 8.02 -8.49
N ILE A 371 -1.57 7.12 -9.43
CA ILE A 371 -1.79 7.35 -10.86
C ILE A 371 -2.83 6.38 -11.38
N ILE A 372 -3.79 6.95 -12.10
CA ILE A 372 -4.79 6.21 -12.84
C ILE A 372 -4.34 6.16 -14.30
N TYR A 373 -4.10 4.97 -14.81
CA TYR A 373 -3.96 4.74 -16.24
C TYR A 373 -5.34 4.46 -16.84
N SER A 374 -5.80 5.39 -17.67
CA SER A 374 -7.11 5.32 -18.33
C SER A 374 -7.06 4.47 -19.59
N GLU A 375 -8.12 3.73 -19.85
CA GLU A 375 -8.33 2.95 -21.06
C GLU A 375 -9.43 3.58 -21.92
N THR A 376 -9.42 3.32 -23.23
CA THR A 376 -10.42 3.86 -24.17
C THR A 376 -11.86 3.42 -23.85
N ASN A 377 -12.00 2.27 -23.17
CA ASN A 377 -13.29 1.69 -22.78
C ASN A 377 -13.79 2.17 -21.40
N ASP A 378 -12.97 2.91 -20.65
CA ASP A 378 -13.38 3.45 -19.35
C ASP A 378 -14.48 4.51 -19.54
N PRO A 379 -15.45 4.60 -18.62
CA PRO A 379 -16.54 5.57 -18.74
C PRO A 379 -16.01 7.01 -18.63
N PRO A 380 -16.61 7.96 -19.37
CA PRO A 380 -16.29 9.37 -19.23
C PRO A 380 -16.76 9.90 -17.87
N MET A 381 -16.02 10.87 -17.36
CA MET A 381 -16.24 11.52 -16.08
C MET A 381 -15.84 12.98 -16.19
N ARG A 382 -16.75 13.87 -15.80
CA ARG A 382 -16.45 15.30 -15.82
C ARG A 382 -15.62 15.66 -14.60
N ILE A 383 -14.68 16.57 -14.81
CA ILE A 383 -13.95 17.26 -13.75
C ILE A 383 -14.57 18.64 -13.61
N VAL A 384 -14.99 18.99 -12.40
CA VAL A 384 -15.59 20.28 -12.08
C VAL A 384 -14.76 21.03 -11.05
N SER A 385 -14.78 22.36 -11.15
CA SER A 385 -14.12 23.27 -10.22
C SER A 385 -14.91 23.39 -8.92
N ILE A 386 -14.23 23.27 -7.77
CA ILE A 386 -14.85 23.53 -6.46
C ILE A 386 -15.24 25.01 -6.27
N THR A 387 -14.63 25.93 -7.02
CA THR A 387 -14.82 27.38 -6.80
C THR A 387 -16.13 27.88 -7.38
N ASP A 388 -16.52 27.38 -8.55
CA ASP A 388 -17.64 27.91 -9.33
C ASP A 388 -18.48 26.81 -10.00
N GLY A 389 -18.12 25.53 -9.83
CA GLY A 389 -18.82 24.40 -10.46
C GLY A 389 -18.59 24.28 -11.96
N ALA A 390 -17.69 25.07 -12.55
CA ALA A 390 -17.41 25.02 -13.98
C ALA A 390 -16.81 23.65 -14.37
N VAL A 391 -17.24 23.11 -15.52
CA VAL A 391 -16.62 21.90 -16.09
C VAL A 391 -15.25 22.29 -16.64
N LEU A 392 -14.20 21.65 -16.13
CA LEU A 392 -12.80 21.91 -16.47
C LEU A 392 -12.30 20.98 -17.58
N ASP A 393 -12.67 19.71 -17.54
CA ASP A 393 -12.35 18.71 -18.57
C ASP A 393 -13.29 17.49 -18.44
N GLU A 394 -13.20 16.58 -19.40
CA GLU A 394 -13.79 15.24 -19.34
C GLU A 394 -12.68 14.19 -19.50
N VAL A 395 -12.53 13.33 -18.50
CA VAL A 395 -11.53 12.25 -18.48
C VAL A 395 -12.21 10.90 -18.41
N ARG A 396 -11.53 9.86 -18.88
CA ARG A 396 -12.01 8.48 -18.71
C ARG A 396 -11.42 7.89 -17.44
N ILE A 397 -12.25 7.42 -16.52
CA ILE A 397 -11.78 6.82 -15.26
C ILE A 397 -12.53 5.51 -15.02
N PRO A 398 -11.83 4.43 -14.65
CA PRO A 398 -12.47 3.16 -14.31
C PRO A 398 -13.55 3.31 -13.25
N GLU A 399 -14.72 2.71 -13.52
CA GLU A 399 -15.85 2.71 -12.58
C GLU A 399 -15.43 2.19 -11.19
N ALA A 400 -14.54 1.20 -11.15
CA ALA A 400 -14.02 0.61 -9.93
C ALA A 400 -13.31 1.63 -9.02
N LEU A 401 -12.66 2.64 -9.60
CA LEU A 401 -11.90 3.63 -8.83
C LEU A 401 -12.80 4.64 -8.14
N LYS A 402 -14.04 4.86 -8.59
CA LYS A 402 -15.00 5.75 -7.90
C LYS A 402 -15.18 5.40 -6.43
N VAL A 403 -15.15 4.11 -6.10
CA VAL A 403 -15.36 3.63 -4.73
C VAL A 403 -14.13 3.84 -3.84
N ASP A 404 -12.94 3.99 -4.43
CA ASP A 404 -11.65 4.08 -3.74
C ASP A 404 -11.02 5.48 -3.75
N LEU A 405 -11.65 6.43 -4.43
CA LEU A 405 -11.27 7.85 -4.40
C LEU A 405 -11.73 8.48 -3.07
N ARG A 406 -11.05 8.12 -1.97
CA ARG A 406 -11.04 8.91 -0.74
C ARG A 406 -10.68 10.37 -1.08
N PRO A 407 -11.07 11.39 -0.30
CA PRO A 407 -10.56 12.74 -0.52
C PRO A 407 -9.04 12.71 -0.63
N ARG A 408 -8.50 13.02 -1.82
CA ARG A 408 -7.05 12.97 -2.07
C ARG A 408 -6.53 14.37 -2.23
N HIS A 409 -5.45 14.67 -1.51
CA HIS A 409 -4.71 15.91 -1.72
C HIS A 409 -4.20 16.01 -3.17
N ARG A 410 -3.79 14.88 -3.77
CA ARG A 410 -3.33 14.80 -5.17
C ARG A 410 -3.84 13.54 -5.86
N LEU A 411 -4.41 13.70 -7.05
CA LEU A 411 -4.81 12.62 -7.94
C LEU A 411 -4.28 12.89 -9.35
N MET A 412 -3.69 11.88 -9.97
CA MET A 412 -3.10 11.98 -11.30
C MET A 412 -3.71 10.95 -12.24
N VAL A 413 -3.92 11.35 -13.49
CA VAL A 413 -4.50 10.49 -14.53
C VAL A 413 -3.63 10.58 -15.78
N VAL A 414 -3.26 9.43 -16.33
CA VAL A 414 -2.66 9.31 -17.66
C VAL A 414 -3.77 8.91 -18.62
N ASP A 415 -3.95 9.70 -19.67
CA ASP A 415 -4.99 9.45 -20.66
C ASP A 415 -4.71 8.17 -21.49
N PRO A 416 -5.71 7.63 -22.22
CA PRO A 416 -5.53 6.41 -23.01
C PRO A 416 -4.46 6.49 -24.12
N THR A 417 -4.07 7.70 -24.55
CA THR A 417 -2.97 7.87 -25.52
C THR A 417 -1.59 7.90 -24.88
N HIS A 418 -1.53 7.95 -23.54
CA HIS A 418 -0.33 8.15 -22.73
C HIS A 418 0.43 9.46 -23.03
N ARG A 419 -0.14 10.35 -23.83
CA ARG A 419 0.46 11.65 -24.15
C ARG A 419 0.09 12.70 -23.11
N TRP A 420 -1.08 12.60 -22.50
CA TRP A 420 -1.60 13.63 -21.62
C TRP A 420 -1.67 13.14 -20.18
N GLY A 421 -1.08 13.94 -19.28
CA GLY A 421 -1.17 13.79 -17.86
C GLY A 421 -2.10 14.85 -17.27
N ILE A 422 -3.09 14.42 -16.51
CA ILE A 422 -3.99 15.29 -15.76
C ILE A 422 -3.54 15.29 -14.30
N GLU A 423 -3.38 16.48 -13.73
CA GLU A 423 -2.99 16.70 -12.35
C GLU A 423 -4.10 17.44 -11.61
N MET A 424 -4.62 16.84 -10.55
CA MET A 424 -5.67 17.44 -9.75
C MET A 424 -5.27 17.50 -8.28
N LEU A 425 -5.62 18.61 -7.62
CA LEU A 425 -5.45 18.77 -6.17
C LEU A 425 -6.79 18.93 -5.46
N ASN A 426 -6.84 18.46 -4.20
CA ASN A 426 -8.03 18.51 -3.35
C ASN A 426 -9.25 17.89 -4.06
N THR A 427 -9.10 16.63 -4.45
CA THR A 427 -10.10 15.91 -5.26
C THR A 427 -11.10 15.18 -4.39
N ARG A 428 -12.37 15.18 -4.81
CA ARG A 428 -13.41 14.32 -4.24
C ARG A 428 -14.41 13.89 -5.31
N LEU A 429 -15.01 12.72 -5.13
CA LEU A 429 -16.13 12.26 -5.95
C LEU A 429 -17.44 12.93 -5.47
N LEU A 430 -18.23 13.44 -6.41
CA LEU A 430 -19.55 13.99 -6.15
C LEU A 430 -20.63 12.88 -6.21
N PRO A 431 -21.78 13.05 -5.53
CA PRO A 431 -22.88 12.06 -5.56
C PRO A 431 -23.43 11.76 -6.95
N ASN A 432 -23.27 12.68 -7.90
CA ASN A 432 -23.68 12.52 -9.29
C ASN A 432 -22.66 11.74 -10.15
N GLY A 433 -21.51 11.34 -9.58
CA GLY A 433 -20.47 10.58 -10.25
C GLY A 433 -19.37 11.41 -10.93
N ASP A 434 -19.44 12.74 -10.89
CA ASP A 434 -18.37 13.63 -11.37
C ASP A 434 -17.25 13.77 -10.33
N LEU A 435 -16.07 14.21 -10.78
CA LEU A 435 -14.99 14.62 -9.88
C LEU A 435 -15.01 16.12 -9.67
N GLU A 436 -14.95 16.54 -8.42
CA GLU A 436 -14.66 17.93 -8.07
C GLU A 436 -13.19 18.06 -7.66
N CYS A 437 -12.53 19.13 -8.07
CA CYS A 437 -11.17 19.44 -7.65
C CYS A 437 -10.97 20.92 -7.32
N GLY A 438 -10.00 21.19 -6.45
CA GLY A 438 -9.59 22.56 -6.10
C GLY A 438 -8.64 23.20 -7.11
N ARG A 439 -7.84 22.38 -7.78
CA ARG A 439 -6.94 22.81 -8.85
C ARG A 439 -6.81 21.72 -9.90
N TYR A 440 -6.58 22.14 -11.14
CA TYR A 440 -6.54 21.30 -12.33
C TYR A 440 -5.44 21.76 -13.27
N TRP A 441 -4.65 20.83 -13.78
CA TRP A 441 -3.71 21.04 -14.88
C TRP A 441 -3.73 19.87 -15.84
N LYS A 442 -3.45 20.15 -17.13
CA LYS A 442 -3.28 19.15 -18.18
C LYS A 442 -1.94 19.38 -18.86
N ASN A 443 -1.09 18.37 -18.84
CA ASN A 443 0.29 18.46 -19.27
C ASN A 443 0.58 17.46 -20.40
N ASP A 444 1.28 17.94 -21.44
CA ASP A 444 1.82 17.06 -22.48
C ASP A 444 3.04 16.33 -21.90
N LEU A 445 2.91 15.02 -21.68
CA LEU A 445 3.95 14.14 -21.15
C LEU A 445 5.06 13.91 -22.18
N THR A 446 4.96 14.45 -23.40
CA THR A 446 6.08 14.51 -24.35
C THR A 446 6.82 15.84 -24.34
N GLY A 447 6.32 16.83 -23.60
CA GLY A 447 6.89 18.17 -23.50
C GLY A 447 8.02 18.30 -22.46
N PRO A 448 8.34 19.53 -22.02
CA PRO A 448 9.47 19.79 -21.11
C PRO A 448 9.16 19.46 -19.63
N GLY A 449 7.90 19.47 -19.19
CA GLY A 449 7.53 19.23 -17.79
C GLY A 449 7.89 20.35 -16.80
N TYR A 450 8.40 21.47 -17.31
CA TYR A 450 8.58 22.76 -16.64
C TYR A 450 8.11 23.87 -17.59
N PHE A 451 7.89 25.08 -17.06
CA PHE A 451 7.16 26.12 -17.77
C PHE A 451 7.66 27.52 -17.40
N ASP A 452 7.47 28.49 -18.29
CA ASP A 452 7.76 29.90 -18.01
C ASP A 452 6.74 30.52 -17.04
N GLU A 453 5.49 30.03 -17.09
CA GLU A 453 4.39 30.40 -16.19
C GLU A 453 3.83 29.14 -15.49
N PRO A 454 3.30 29.24 -14.26
CA PRO A 454 2.91 28.07 -13.47
C PRO A 454 1.86 27.19 -14.16
N ASN A 455 2.23 25.94 -14.49
CA ASN A 455 1.33 24.98 -15.17
C ASN A 455 1.47 23.54 -14.63
N GLY A 456 1.80 23.39 -13.35
CA GLY A 456 1.87 22.09 -12.71
C GLY A 456 1.44 22.15 -11.24
N ALA A 457 1.12 20.98 -10.69
CA ALA A 457 0.51 20.86 -9.38
C ALA A 457 1.49 21.00 -8.20
N ARG A 458 2.75 21.34 -8.47
CA ARG A 458 3.76 21.58 -7.44
C ARG A 458 3.95 23.07 -7.19
N ARG A 459 4.45 23.42 -6.02
CA ARG A 459 4.67 24.82 -5.61
C ARG A 459 5.75 25.54 -6.42
N SER A 460 6.65 24.79 -7.07
CA SER A 460 7.60 25.29 -8.10
C SER A 460 6.93 25.73 -9.41
N GLY A 461 5.66 25.36 -9.64
CA GLY A 461 4.96 25.52 -10.91
C GLY A 461 5.25 24.42 -11.94
N MET A 462 6.13 23.47 -11.63
CA MET A 462 6.48 22.34 -12.49
C MET A 462 5.46 21.19 -12.39
N SER A 463 5.41 20.33 -13.41
CA SER A 463 4.51 19.18 -13.44
C SER A 463 4.83 18.17 -12.33
N ALA A 464 3.78 17.63 -11.70
CA ALA A 464 3.91 16.56 -10.71
C ALA A 464 4.30 15.20 -11.33
N PHE A 465 4.17 15.02 -12.65
CA PHE A 465 4.66 13.83 -13.35
C PHE A 465 6.18 13.75 -13.39
N GLY A 466 6.87 14.89 -13.22
CA GLY A 466 8.33 14.98 -13.37
C GLY A 466 9.06 14.50 -12.13
N GLY A 467 10.09 13.70 -12.30
CA GLY A 467 10.94 13.23 -11.21
C GLY A 467 10.25 12.38 -10.13
N MET A 468 9.08 11.83 -10.45
CA MET A 468 8.42 10.85 -9.59
C MET A 468 8.98 9.46 -9.88
N ILE A 469 9.38 8.72 -8.85
CA ILE A 469 9.86 7.35 -8.99
C ILE A 469 8.70 6.43 -9.42
N ARG A 470 8.96 5.56 -10.39
CA ARG A 470 8.00 4.71 -11.10
C ARG A 470 8.18 3.23 -10.75
N ARG A 471 7.10 2.48 -10.94
CA ARG A 471 7.11 1.02 -10.77
C ARG A 471 8.15 0.38 -11.68
N GLY A 472 8.94 -0.53 -11.10
CA GLY A 472 10.01 -1.26 -11.78
C GLY A 472 11.36 -0.54 -11.83
N GLU A 473 11.46 0.73 -11.46
CA GLU A 473 12.74 1.45 -11.51
C GLU A 473 13.74 0.96 -10.47
N PHE A 474 13.30 0.45 -9.31
CA PHE A 474 14.23 -0.15 -8.34
C PHE A 474 14.88 -1.46 -8.82
N LYS A 475 14.35 -2.04 -9.91
CA LYS A 475 14.89 -3.24 -10.54
C LYS A 475 15.70 -2.94 -11.80
N HIS A 476 15.30 -1.94 -12.58
CA HIS A 476 15.91 -1.64 -13.89
C HIS A 476 16.78 -0.37 -13.88
N GLY A 477 16.80 0.35 -12.76
CA GLY A 477 17.50 1.61 -12.57
C GLY A 477 16.60 2.83 -12.80
N ILE A 478 16.75 3.83 -11.94
CA ILE A 478 16.11 5.14 -12.10
C ILE A 478 16.97 5.96 -13.08
N SER A 479 16.38 6.36 -14.20
CA SER A 479 17.10 6.98 -15.33
C SER A 479 16.72 8.45 -15.57
N HIS A 480 16.27 9.13 -14.52
CA HIS A 480 15.78 10.50 -14.58
C HIS A 480 16.12 11.27 -13.29
N ALA A 481 16.11 12.60 -13.34
CA ALA A 481 16.26 13.45 -12.16
C ALA A 481 15.05 13.28 -11.25
N LEU A 482 15.26 13.26 -9.93
CA LEU A 482 14.19 13.09 -8.96
C LEU A 482 13.53 14.42 -8.60
N ALA A 483 12.32 14.36 -8.09
CA ALA A 483 11.65 15.48 -7.45
C ALA A 483 11.63 15.27 -5.95
N LEU A 484 11.92 16.33 -5.21
CA LEU A 484 11.84 16.33 -3.75
C LEU A 484 11.03 17.52 -3.22
N SER A 485 10.44 17.33 -2.04
CA SER A 485 9.91 18.39 -1.19
C SER A 485 10.85 18.65 -0.02
N MET A 486 10.86 19.91 0.44
CA MET A 486 11.63 20.35 1.60
C MET A 486 10.71 21.01 2.64
N PRO A 487 11.09 21.01 3.93
CA PRO A 487 10.47 21.88 4.92
C PRO A 487 10.55 23.34 4.45
N ALA A 488 9.48 24.10 4.63
CA ALA A 488 9.44 25.49 4.18
C ALA A 488 10.59 26.33 4.79
N SER A 489 10.94 26.08 6.06
CA SER A 489 12.06 26.70 6.77
C SER A 489 13.43 26.46 6.12
N ALA A 490 13.61 25.33 5.43
CA ALA A 490 14.86 25.02 4.76
C ALA A 490 15.12 25.92 3.54
N LEU A 491 14.07 26.50 2.94
CA LEU A 491 14.15 27.28 1.72
C LEU A 491 14.38 28.77 2.00
N SER A 492 15.15 29.43 1.13
CA SER A 492 15.47 30.85 1.23
C SER A 492 14.52 31.73 0.42
N ARG A 493 14.08 32.85 1.01
CA ARG A 493 13.19 33.85 0.38
C ARG A 493 13.87 34.64 -0.74
N ARG A 494 15.20 34.70 -0.75
CA ARG A 494 15.95 35.62 -1.61
C ARG A 494 17.09 34.91 -2.31
N THR A 495 16.95 34.74 -3.62
CA THR A 495 18.10 34.55 -4.51
C THR A 495 18.84 35.88 -4.71
N ALA A 496 20.00 35.85 -5.38
CA ALA A 496 20.68 37.06 -5.86
C ALA A 496 19.79 37.95 -6.75
N SER A 497 18.80 37.37 -7.44
CA SER A 497 17.82 38.10 -8.26
C SER A 497 16.62 38.64 -7.46
N GLY A 498 16.53 38.35 -6.15
CA GLY A 498 15.41 38.72 -5.28
C GLY A 498 14.19 37.81 -5.38
N LYS A 499 14.18 36.81 -6.27
CA LYS A 499 13.12 35.78 -6.37
C LYS A 499 13.35 34.65 -5.34
N PRO A 500 12.30 34.03 -4.76
CA PRO A 500 12.41 32.86 -3.88
C PRO A 500 12.48 31.51 -4.61
N TRP A 501 12.78 31.52 -5.90
CA TRP A 501 12.94 30.33 -6.74
C TRP A 501 14.05 30.55 -7.75
N VAL A 502 14.59 29.46 -8.28
CA VAL A 502 15.55 29.42 -9.39
C VAL A 502 15.01 28.53 -10.50
N TRP A 503 15.53 28.70 -11.72
CA TRP A 503 15.16 27.82 -12.84
C TRP A 503 15.50 26.35 -12.50
N PRO A 504 14.63 25.36 -12.84
CA PRO A 504 13.46 25.43 -13.73
C PRO A 504 12.12 25.78 -13.07
N ALA A 505 12.09 26.10 -11.78
CA ALA A 505 10.87 26.63 -11.17
C ALA A 505 10.56 28.03 -11.74
N CYS A 506 9.28 28.31 -11.94
CA CYS A 506 8.81 29.63 -12.36
C CYS A 506 8.11 30.39 -11.22
N THR A 507 7.90 29.73 -10.07
CA THR A 507 7.17 30.32 -8.95
C THR A 507 7.47 29.64 -7.61
N ALA A 508 6.93 30.26 -6.56
CA ALA A 508 6.85 29.73 -5.20
C ALA A 508 5.46 30.08 -4.63
N ILE A 509 4.38 29.61 -5.26
CA ILE A 509 3.02 30.09 -4.94
C ILE A 509 2.66 29.75 -3.49
N GLY A 510 2.02 30.70 -2.78
CA GLY A 510 1.26 30.44 -1.56
C GLY A 510 1.73 31.22 -0.33
N LYS A 511 0.95 31.12 0.76
CA LYS A 511 1.19 31.83 2.02
C LYS A 511 2.45 31.32 2.75
N ASP A 512 2.89 30.11 2.43
CA ASP A 512 3.97 29.40 3.12
C ASP A 512 5.36 30.05 2.92
N ARG A 513 5.48 30.99 1.98
CA ARG A 513 6.69 31.83 1.81
C ARG A 513 7.05 32.63 3.06
N THR A 514 6.08 32.88 3.96
CA THR A 514 6.36 33.55 5.24
C THR A 514 7.25 32.70 6.14
N ASN A 515 7.31 31.39 5.91
CA ASN A 515 8.05 30.43 6.72
C ASN A 515 9.42 30.09 6.13
N PHE A 516 9.79 30.70 4.99
CA PHE A 516 11.11 30.51 4.40
C PHE A 516 12.17 31.24 5.23
N SER A 517 13.40 30.74 5.24
CA SER A 517 14.57 31.42 5.79
C SER A 517 14.87 32.72 5.01
N GLU A 518 15.45 33.72 5.67
CA GLU A 518 15.87 34.96 5.00
C GLU A 518 17.10 34.76 4.10
N ASN A 519 18.01 33.87 4.50
CA ASN A 519 19.26 33.57 3.79
C ASN A 519 19.42 32.05 3.60
N GLY A 520 20.31 31.67 2.67
CA GLY A 520 20.61 30.29 2.31
C GLY A 520 20.58 30.08 0.79
N ASN A 521 21.01 28.90 0.34
CA ASN A 521 21.15 28.57 -1.09
C ASN A 521 20.14 27.53 -1.60
N LEU A 522 19.17 27.13 -0.77
CA LEU A 522 18.07 26.27 -1.19
C LEU A 522 16.87 27.10 -1.63
N HIS A 523 16.37 26.81 -2.83
CA HIS A 523 15.21 27.46 -3.41
C HIS A 523 14.37 26.44 -4.17
N LEU A 524 13.08 26.71 -4.36
CA LEU A 524 12.31 25.94 -5.34
C LEU A 524 12.99 26.02 -6.70
N GLY A 525 13.13 24.87 -7.36
CA GLY A 525 13.85 24.68 -8.62
C GLY A 525 15.36 24.43 -8.47
N ALA A 526 15.94 24.51 -7.27
CA ALA A 526 17.36 24.18 -7.10
C ALA A 526 17.61 22.70 -7.40
N LEU A 527 18.73 22.41 -8.06
CA LEU A 527 19.20 21.04 -8.32
C LEU A 527 20.20 20.63 -7.25
N LEU A 528 19.90 19.53 -6.56
CA LEU A 528 20.79 18.89 -5.60
C LEU A 528 21.35 17.60 -6.18
N ALA A 529 22.63 17.30 -5.97
CA ALA A 529 23.23 16.05 -6.43
C ALA A 529 24.33 15.58 -5.47
N ILE A 530 24.61 14.27 -5.52
CA ILE A 530 25.76 13.68 -4.83
C ILE A 530 26.99 13.90 -5.72
N PRO A 531 28.04 14.59 -5.24
CA PRO A 531 29.28 14.75 -5.98
C PRO A 531 29.86 13.42 -6.50
N PRO A 532 30.47 13.42 -7.70
CA PRO A 532 30.88 12.19 -8.39
C PRO A 532 32.06 11.48 -7.72
N ASN A 533 32.79 12.17 -6.84
CA ASN A 533 33.89 11.62 -6.04
C ASN A 533 33.41 10.82 -4.82
N ILE A 534 32.11 10.84 -4.50
CA ILE A 534 31.54 10.05 -3.41
C ILE A 534 31.16 8.67 -3.94
N ASN A 535 31.65 7.61 -3.29
CA ASN A 535 31.25 6.25 -3.62
C ASN A 535 29.89 5.94 -3.00
N VAL A 536 28.84 5.94 -3.82
CA VAL A 536 27.46 5.65 -3.38
C VAL A 536 27.35 4.31 -2.65
N ALA A 537 28.08 3.27 -3.07
CA ALA A 537 27.98 1.94 -2.45
C ALA A 537 28.51 1.90 -1.00
N GLU A 538 29.35 2.87 -0.61
CA GLU A 538 29.92 3.01 0.73
C GLU A 538 29.02 3.80 1.68
N LEU A 539 27.90 4.34 1.20
CA LEU A 539 26.94 5.12 2.01
C LEU A 539 25.93 4.26 2.79
N GLY A 540 26.23 2.98 3.03
CA GLY A 540 25.32 2.08 3.76
C GLY A 540 24.07 1.64 2.99
N VAL A 541 23.94 1.99 1.71
CA VAL A 541 22.83 1.58 0.83
C VAL A 541 23.04 0.22 0.15
N GLY A 542 24.22 -0.37 0.30
CA GLY A 542 24.62 -1.59 -0.40
C GLY A 542 24.98 -1.34 -1.87
N SER A 543 24.86 -2.37 -2.71
CA SER A 543 25.22 -2.31 -4.14
C SER A 543 24.04 -2.58 -5.10
N SER A 544 22.82 -2.67 -4.56
CA SER A 544 21.60 -2.96 -5.32
C SER A 544 20.35 -2.68 -4.47
N GLY A 545 19.20 -2.51 -5.11
CA GLY A 545 17.91 -2.34 -4.44
C GLY A 545 17.52 -0.88 -4.25
N PRO A 546 16.34 -0.60 -3.65
CA PRO A 546 15.73 0.72 -3.72
C PRO A 546 16.61 1.89 -3.26
N ALA A 547 17.25 1.75 -2.09
CA ALA A 547 18.13 2.80 -1.56
C ALA A 547 19.35 3.06 -2.46
N TYR A 548 19.94 2.01 -3.01
CA TYR A 548 21.06 2.11 -3.93
C TYR A 548 20.66 2.80 -5.24
N GLU A 549 19.51 2.43 -5.82
CA GLU A 549 19.02 3.04 -7.06
C GLU A 549 18.67 4.52 -6.87
N VAL A 550 18.07 4.90 -5.73
CA VAL A 550 17.85 6.32 -5.40
C VAL A 550 19.18 7.05 -5.27
N ALA A 551 20.14 6.52 -4.53
CA ALA A 551 21.45 7.16 -4.35
C ALA A 551 22.24 7.27 -5.68
N LYS A 552 22.11 6.27 -6.56
CA LYS A 552 22.63 6.33 -7.93
C LYS A 552 21.96 7.42 -8.76
N ALA A 553 20.63 7.52 -8.72
CA ALA A 553 19.91 8.58 -9.40
C ALA A 553 20.34 9.98 -8.92
N LEU A 554 20.52 10.16 -7.62
CA LEU A 554 21.00 11.41 -7.03
C LEU A 554 22.42 11.79 -7.47
N GLN A 555 23.28 10.82 -7.79
CA GLN A 555 24.62 11.08 -8.35
C GLN A 555 24.59 11.32 -9.86
N ASP A 556 23.78 10.55 -10.59
CA ASP A 556 23.77 10.55 -12.05
C ASP A 556 22.89 11.68 -12.63
N TYR A 557 21.76 11.98 -12.01
CA TYR A 557 20.77 12.96 -12.49
C TYR A 557 20.46 14.07 -11.48
N GLY A 558 20.65 13.81 -10.19
CA GLY A 558 20.30 14.74 -9.11
C GLY A 558 18.80 14.77 -8.82
N ALA A 559 18.39 15.73 -8.00
CA ALA A 559 17.01 15.95 -7.60
C ALA A 559 16.68 17.45 -7.55
N TYR A 560 15.54 17.83 -8.13
CA TYR A 560 15.01 19.18 -8.08
C TYR A 560 14.12 19.38 -6.86
N ILE A 561 14.34 20.49 -6.14
CA ILE A 561 13.42 20.96 -5.09
C ILE A 561 12.14 21.44 -5.76
N ALA A 562 11.15 20.56 -5.89
CA ALA A 562 9.98 20.79 -6.70
C ALA A 562 8.77 21.23 -5.86
N ASP A 563 8.73 20.90 -4.58
CA ASP A 563 7.59 21.19 -3.70
C ASP A 563 8.03 21.56 -2.27
N ILE A 564 7.07 21.88 -1.40
CA ILE A 564 7.29 22.08 0.04
C ILE A 564 6.49 21.08 0.86
N GLU A 565 7.03 20.70 2.02
CA GLU A 565 6.33 19.93 3.04
C GLU A 565 5.27 20.82 3.72
N LEU A 566 4.04 20.30 3.85
CA LEU A 566 2.90 21.04 4.41
C LEU A 566 2.36 20.44 5.71
N THR A 567 2.82 19.26 6.11
CA THR A 567 2.40 18.67 7.38
C THR A 567 3.22 19.23 8.54
N GLU A 568 2.57 19.50 9.68
CA GLU A 568 3.22 19.96 10.93
C GLU A 568 4.24 18.96 11.49
N GLN A 569 4.32 17.77 10.91
CA GLN A 569 5.30 16.75 11.22
C GLN A 569 6.40 16.68 10.14
N GLU A 570 7.62 16.89 10.65
CA GLU A 570 8.92 16.42 10.19
C GLU A 570 9.84 17.43 9.47
N ASP A 571 11.00 17.64 10.11
CA ASP A 571 12.21 18.32 9.62
C ASP A 571 12.90 17.52 8.48
N ARG A 572 12.14 16.85 7.62
CA ARG A 572 12.66 15.89 6.63
C ARG A 572 12.47 16.38 5.20
N MET A 573 13.34 15.92 4.30
CA MET A 573 13.07 15.99 2.87
C MET A 573 12.29 14.77 2.40
N CYS A 574 11.42 14.90 1.40
CA CYS A 574 10.67 13.76 0.88
C CYS A 574 10.79 13.64 -0.63
N PHE A 575 10.92 12.40 -1.13
CA PHE A 575 10.92 12.08 -2.55
C PHE A 575 9.51 11.69 -3.01
N PHE A 576 9.15 12.08 -4.23
CA PHE A 576 7.89 11.66 -4.81
C PHE A 576 8.01 10.31 -5.51
N ALA A 577 7.04 9.43 -5.29
CA ALA A 577 6.93 8.17 -6.00
C ALA A 577 5.48 7.85 -6.33
N GLU A 578 5.27 7.01 -7.32
CA GLU A 578 3.95 6.49 -7.60
C GLU A 578 3.53 5.53 -6.48
N TRP A 579 2.25 5.55 -6.08
CA TRP A 579 1.74 4.65 -5.05
C TRP A 579 2.05 3.16 -5.31
N SER A 580 2.06 2.76 -6.59
CA SER A 580 2.30 1.36 -6.99
C SER A 580 3.73 0.87 -6.71
N VAL A 581 4.66 1.74 -6.32
CA VAL A 581 6.02 1.35 -5.91
C VAL A 581 6.11 0.94 -4.43
N LEU A 582 5.13 1.31 -3.60
CA LEU A 582 5.12 1.00 -2.16
C LEU A 582 5.53 -0.46 -1.83
N PRO A 583 5.11 -1.47 -2.61
CA PRO A 583 5.49 -2.87 -2.35
C PRO A 583 6.96 -3.19 -2.60
N GLU A 584 7.64 -2.40 -3.43
CA GLU A 584 9.06 -2.55 -3.72
C GLU A 584 9.93 -1.95 -2.61
N LEU A 585 9.35 -1.13 -1.70
CA LEU A 585 10.08 -0.39 -0.68
C LEU A 585 10.31 -1.22 0.59
N PRO A 586 11.57 -1.36 1.06
CA PRO A 586 11.83 -1.93 2.37
C PRO A 586 11.26 -1.03 3.47
N VAL A 587 11.00 -1.62 4.64
CA VAL A 587 10.41 -0.90 5.79
C VAL A 587 11.31 0.25 6.24
N ASN A 588 12.61 0.01 6.29
CA ASN A 588 13.63 0.95 6.76
C ASN A 588 14.16 1.89 5.66
N ILE A 589 13.46 2.03 4.53
CA ILE A 589 13.96 2.82 3.40
C ILE A 589 14.25 4.28 3.80
N ASP A 590 13.39 4.89 4.61
CA ASP A 590 13.50 6.28 5.05
C ASP A 590 14.76 6.49 5.93
N ASP A 591 15.04 5.55 6.85
CA ASP A 591 16.26 5.55 7.68
C ASP A 591 17.52 5.44 6.82
N VAL A 592 17.51 4.53 5.84
CA VAL A 592 18.65 4.30 4.96
C VAL A 592 18.89 5.51 4.06
N LEU A 593 17.84 6.09 3.49
CA LEU A 593 17.96 7.30 2.66
C LEU A 593 18.44 8.52 3.45
N SER A 594 18.15 8.59 4.76
CA SER A 594 18.64 9.65 5.62
C SER A 594 20.18 9.72 5.67
N THR A 595 20.88 8.59 5.50
CA THR A 595 22.35 8.54 5.38
C THR A 595 22.88 9.09 4.05
N VAL A 596 22.07 8.99 2.99
CA VAL A 596 22.45 9.41 1.63
C VAL A 596 22.32 10.93 1.48
N ILE A 597 21.24 11.50 2.01
CA ILE A 597 20.88 12.90 1.77
C ILE A 597 21.85 13.91 2.39
N GLY A 598 22.64 13.50 3.39
CA GLY A 598 23.70 14.33 3.98
C GLY A 598 24.84 14.64 3.01
N HIS A 599 24.92 13.93 1.88
CA HIS A 599 25.94 14.11 0.84
C HIS A 599 25.49 15.00 -0.32
N LEU A 600 24.25 15.48 -0.30
CA LEU A 600 23.73 16.36 -1.33
C LEU A 600 24.41 17.72 -1.30
N GLN A 601 24.75 18.22 -2.47
CA GLN A 601 25.27 19.56 -2.71
C GLN A 601 24.46 20.25 -3.80
N VAL A 602 24.38 21.58 -3.74
CA VAL A 602 23.70 22.38 -4.75
C VAL A 602 24.57 22.42 -6.01
N VAL A 603 23.98 22.11 -7.17
CA VAL A 603 24.60 22.31 -8.49
C VAL A 603 24.35 23.76 -8.92
N GLU A 604 25.25 24.66 -8.51
CA GLU A 604 25.04 26.12 -8.61
C GLU A 604 24.96 26.63 -10.06
N ASN A 605 25.63 25.95 -10.99
CA ASN A 605 25.64 26.32 -12.41
C ASN A 605 24.59 25.59 -13.26
N ASN A 606 23.53 25.07 -12.65
CA ASN A 606 22.36 24.57 -13.39
C ASN A 606 21.56 25.74 -13.97
N SER A 607 21.46 25.82 -15.29
CA SER A 607 20.75 26.88 -16.02
C SER A 607 20.06 26.33 -17.28
N PRO A 608 19.17 27.10 -17.94
CA PRO A 608 18.56 26.70 -19.21
C PRO A 608 19.60 26.29 -20.28
N GLU A 609 20.77 26.92 -20.27
CA GLU A 609 21.86 26.66 -21.22
C GLU A 609 22.79 25.54 -20.76
N ASN A 610 22.77 25.18 -19.47
CA ASN A 610 23.68 24.22 -18.85
C ASN A 610 22.93 23.32 -17.86
N ILE A 611 21.94 22.57 -18.36
CA ILE A 611 21.17 21.64 -17.53
C ILE A 611 22.12 20.63 -16.86
N GLY A 612 21.97 20.42 -15.55
CA GLY A 612 22.86 19.55 -14.79
C GLY A 612 24.30 20.07 -14.64
N GLY A 613 24.56 21.35 -14.96
CA GLY A 613 25.87 21.98 -14.89
C GLY A 613 26.69 21.92 -16.20
N GLY A 614 26.15 21.31 -17.26
CA GLY A 614 26.75 21.27 -18.59
C GLY A 614 28.03 20.43 -18.72
N GLY A 615 28.65 20.44 -19.90
CA GLY A 615 29.79 19.58 -20.22
C GLY A 615 29.36 18.19 -20.71
N THR A 616 30.13 17.16 -20.42
CA THR A 616 29.79 15.77 -20.81
C THR A 616 28.79 15.18 -19.82
N PRO A 617 27.60 14.73 -20.28
CA PRO A 617 26.61 14.07 -19.43
C PRO A 617 27.18 12.80 -18.78
N ARG A 618 26.89 12.58 -17.48
CA ARG A 618 27.23 11.33 -16.77
C ARG A 618 26.51 10.11 -17.34
N ARG A 619 25.31 10.31 -17.89
CA ARG A 619 24.49 9.27 -18.51
C ARG A 619 24.01 9.74 -19.87
N SER A 620 23.75 8.77 -20.76
CA SER A 620 23.08 9.08 -22.02
C SER A 620 21.71 9.71 -21.76
N PRO A 621 21.28 10.68 -22.60
CA PRO A 621 19.93 11.21 -22.54
C PRO A 621 18.89 10.09 -22.67
N ALA A 622 17.71 10.32 -22.11
CA ALA A 622 16.62 9.38 -22.26
C ALA A 622 16.29 9.14 -23.75
N PRO A 623 15.87 7.92 -24.15
CA PRO A 623 15.47 7.64 -25.52
C PRO A 623 14.30 8.54 -25.95
N ASP A 624 14.24 8.95 -27.20
CA ASP A 624 13.08 9.67 -27.71
C ASP A 624 11.82 8.77 -27.72
N PHE A 625 10.64 9.38 -27.72
CA PHE A 625 9.37 8.67 -27.84
C PHE A 625 9.16 8.07 -29.24
N SER A 626 10.02 8.38 -30.21
CA SER A 626 9.90 7.96 -31.60
C SER A 626 10.93 6.90 -32.06
N GLN A 627 11.92 6.55 -31.24
CA GLN A 627 13.03 5.67 -31.67
C GLN A 627 12.90 4.24 -31.12
N PRO A 628 13.07 3.20 -31.96
CA PRO A 628 13.13 1.79 -31.57
C PRO A 628 14.46 1.37 -30.94
#